data_AF-A0A8S0FS46-F1
#
_entry.id   AF-A0A8S0FS46-F1
#
_cell.length_a   1.000
_cell.length_b   1.000
_cell.length_c   1.000
_cell.angle_alpha   90.00
_cell.angle_beta   90.00
_cell.angle_gamma   90.00
#
_symmetry.space_group_name_H-M   'P 1'
#
loop_
_entity.id
_entity.type
_entity.pdbx_description
1 polymer ?
#
loop_
_entity_poly.entity_id
_entity_poly.type
_entity_poly.pdbx_seq_one_letter_code
_entity_poly.pdbx_strand_id
1 'polypeptide(L)'
;MSEKSIVQEARDIQLAMELITLGARLQMLESETQLSRGRLIKLYKELRGSPPPKGMLPFSTDWFMTWEQNVHASMFCNAWQFLLKTGLCNGVDAVIKAYRLYLEQCPQAEEGPLLALTRAWTFTIGAVC
;
A
#
# COMPACT_ATOMS: atom_id res chain seq x y z
N MET A 1 -5.28 25.30 18.20
CA MET A 1 -4.89 24.52 17.01
C MET A 1 -3.38 24.48 17.02
N SER A 2 -2.76 23.35 17.38
CA SER A 2 -1.29 23.25 17.34
C SER A 2 -0.83 23.35 15.89
N GLU A 3 0.17 24.20 15.63
CA GLU A 3 0.81 24.27 14.33
C GLU A 3 1.33 22.89 13.96
N LYS A 4 0.88 22.34 12.84
CA LYS A 4 1.43 21.08 12.31
C LYS A 4 2.90 21.34 12.00
N SER A 5 3.77 20.50 12.56
CA SER A 5 5.21 20.55 12.27
C SER A 5 5.43 20.42 10.77
N ILE A 6 6.15 21.37 10.17
CA ILE A 6 6.53 21.36 8.75
C ILE A 6 7.30 20.06 8.41
N VAL A 7 8.12 19.58 9.35
CA VAL A 7 8.87 18.33 9.17
C VAL A 7 7.93 17.14 9.10
N GLN A 8 6.88 17.09 9.93
CA GLN A 8 5.91 16.01 9.88
C GLN A 8 5.10 16.06 8.59
N GLU A 9 4.70 17.26 8.16
CA GLU A 9 3.99 17.45 6.90
C GLU A 9 4.84 16.99 5.69
N ALA A 10 6.14 17.31 5.68
CA ALA A 10 7.05 16.84 4.64
C ALA A 10 7.15 15.31 4.62
N ARG A 11 7.20 14.66 5.79
CA ARG A 11 7.19 13.19 5.90
C ARG A 11 5.89 12.59 5.37
N ASP A 12 4.74 13.15 5.71
CA ASP A 12 3.44 12.67 5.24
C ASP A 12 3.32 12.80 3.71
N ILE A 13 3.86 13.86 3.13
CA ILE A 13 3.93 14.04 1.67
C ILE A 13 4.84 12.98 1.04
N GLN A 14 6.03 12.76 1.58
CA GLN A 14 6.97 11.76 1.08
C GLN A 14 6.36 10.35 1.11
N LEU A 15 5.72 9.99 2.23
CA LEU A 15 5.00 8.73 2.36
C LEU A 15 3.87 8.60 1.33
N ALA A 16 3.06 9.64 1.16
CA ALA A 16 2.00 9.64 0.15
C ALA A 16 2.55 9.46 -1.27
N MET A 17 3.66 10.13 -1.61
CA MET A 17 4.33 9.96 -2.91
C MET A 17 4.77 8.51 -3.12
N GLU A 18 5.44 7.92 -2.14
CA GLU A 18 5.92 6.54 -2.19
C GLU A 18 4.76 5.55 -2.40
N LEU A 19 3.68 5.70 -1.64
CA LEU A 19 2.48 4.88 -1.77
C LEU A 19 1.84 5.03 -3.15
N ILE A 20 1.72 6.25 -3.69
CA ILE A 20 1.17 6.51 -5.03
C ILE A 20 2.03 5.84 -6.11
N THR A 21 3.36 5.93 -6.01
CA THR A 21 4.29 5.31 -6.95
C THR A 21 4.15 3.79 -6.95
N LEU A 22 3.92 3.18 -5.79
CA LEU A 22 3.65 1.74 -5.65
C LEU A 22 2.22 1.33 -6.06
N GLY A 23 1.40 2.27 -6.53
CA GLY A 23 0.05 1.99 -7.02
C GLY A 23 -1.02 1.97 -5.94
N ALA A 24 -0.80 2.60 -4.78
CA ALA A 24 -1.81 2.71 -3.74
C ALA A 24 -3.06 3.46 -4.25
N ARG A 25 -4.24 2.96 -3.88
CA ARG A 25 -5.51 3.66 -4.07
C ARG A 25 -5.72 4.71 -2.99
N LEU A 26 -6.60 5.67 -3.30
CA LEU A 26 -6.90 6.80 -2.43
C LEU A 26 -7.32 6.38 -1.02
N GLN A 27 -8.04 5.27 -0.86
CA GLN A 27 -8.47 4.77 0.44
C GLN A 27 -7.30 4.41 1.38
N MET A 28 -6.24 3.79 0.85
CA MET A 28 -5.04 3.51 1.64
C MET A 28 -4.32 4.80 2.00
N LEU A 29 -4.22 5.75 1.05
CA LEU A 29 -3.60 7.05 1.31
C LEU A 29 -4.33 7.83 2.40
N GLU A 30 -5.66 7.81 2.40
CA GLU A 30 -6.50 8.44 3.42
C GLU A 30 -6.34 7.79 4.81
N SER A 31 -6.00 6.50 4.86
CA SER A 31 -5.80 5.77 6.11
C SER A 31 -4.38 5.90 6.66
N GLU A 32 -3.37 5.90 5.79
CA GLU A 32 -1.96 5.83 6.18
C GLU A 32 -1.27 7.21 6.25
N THR A 33 -1.95 8.29 5.84
CA THR A 33 -1.38 9.65 5.84
C THR A 33 -2.31 10.65 6.52
N GLN A 34 -1.76 11.76 7.03
CA GLN A 34 -2.52 12.85 7.66
C GLN A 34 -2.90 13.97 6.68
N LEU A 35 -2.80 13.71 5.37
CA LEU A 35 -3.11 14.66 4.31
C LEU A 35 -4.61 14.71 4.05
N SER A 36 -5.13 15.90 3.75
CA SER A 36 -6.53 16.02 3.36
C SER A 36 -6.78 15.35 2.01
N ARG A 37 -7.98 14.79 1.83
CA ARG A 37 -8.43 14.16 0.57
C ARG A 37 -8.15 15.01 -0.67
N GLY A 38 -8.38 16.33 -0.59
CA GLY A 38 -8.11 17.26 -1.69
C GLY A 38 -6.63 17.32 -2.07
N ARG A 39 -5.72 17.31 -1.08
CA ARG A 39 -4.27 17.28 -1.31
C ARG A 39 -3.83 15.95 -1.91
N LEU A 40 -4.37 14.84 -1.43
CA LEU A 40 -4.08 13.51 -1.96
C LEU A 40 -4.50 13.38 -3.43
N ILE A 41 -5.70 13.86 -3.79
CA ILE A 41 -6.17 13.86 -5.19
C ILE A 41 -5.26 14.72 -6.07
N LYS A 42 -4.83 15.89 -5.57
CA LYS A 42 -3.93 16.79 -6.31
C LYS A 42 -2.57 16.11 -6.54
N LEU A 43 -1.96 15.56 -5.48
CA LEU A 43 -0.68 14.84 -5.54
C LEU A 43 -0.76 13.63 -6.48
N TYR A 44 -1.85 12.88 -6.43
CA TYR A 44 -2.07 11.73 -7.31
C TYR A 44 -2.09 12.16 -8.79
N LYS A 45 -2.80 13.24 -9.12
CA LYS A 45 -2.84 13.79 -10.49
C LYS A 45 -1.47 14.27 -10.96
N GLU A 46 -0.70 14.92 -10.08
CA GLU A 46 0.65 15.39 -10.39
C GLU A 46 1.60 14.23 -10.71
N LEU A 47 1.50 13.11 -9.98
CA LEU A 47 2.38 11.95 -10.17
C LEU A 47 1.93 10.99 -11.29
N ARG A 48 0.62 10.78 -11.46
CA ARG A 48 0.06 9.76 -12.37
C ARG A 48 -0.63 10.34 -13.61
N GLY A 49 -0.73 11.67 -13.72
CA GLY A 49 -1.37 12.37 -14.85
C GLY A 49 -2.90 12.19 -14.95
N SER A 50 -3.49 11.38 -14.08
CA SER A 50 -4.91 10.98 -14.10
C SER A 50 -5.48 11.00 -12.67
N PRO A 51 -6.80 11.19 -12.51
CA PRO A 51 -7.41 11.12 -11.18
C PRO A 51 -7.34 9.68 -10.63
N PRO A 52 -7.32 9.51 -9.29
CA PRO A 52 -7.35 8.18 -8.69
C PRO A 52 -8.61 7.41 -9.12
N PRO A 53 -8.50 6.09 -9.34
CA PRO A 53 -9.62 5.27 -9.79
C PRO A 53 -10.77 5.33 -8.79
N LYS A 54 -11.98 5.54 -9.30
CA LYS A 54 -13.21 5.59 -8.51
C LYS A 54 -13.73 4.15 -8.30
N GLY A 55 -14.15 3.83 -7.08
CA GLY A 55 -14.75 2.55 -6.74
C GLY A 55 -14.27 2.03 -5.38
N MET A 56 -15.09 1.18 -4.75
CA MET A 56 -14.70 0.49 -3.53
C MET A 56 -13.66 -0.58 -3.86
N LEU A 57 -12.69 -0.79 -2.96
CA LEU A 57 -11.86 -1.98 -3.00
C LEU A 57 -12.76 -3.22 -2.83
N PRO A 58 -12.53 -4.30 -3.59
CA PRO A 58 -13.13 -5.57 -3.24
C PRO A 58 -12.47 -6.05 -1.94
N PHE A 59 -13.22 -6.00 -0.83
CA PHE A 59 -12.81 -6.46 0.50
C PHE A 59 -13.04 -7.96 0.73
N SER A 60 -13.46 -8.72 -0.29
CA SER A 60 -13.76 -10.14 -0.10
C SER A 60 -12.48 -10.95 0.07
N THR A 61 -12.52 -11.86 1.05
CA THR A 61 -11.48 -12.86 1.25
C THR A 61 -11.37 -13.84 0.07
N ASP A 62 -12.43 -13.96 -0.73
CA ASP A 62 -12.52 -14.86 -1.89
C ASP A 62 -11.39 -14.68 -2.90
N TRP A 63 -10.89 -13.46 -3.08
CA TRP A 63 -9.78 -13.22 -4.00
C TRP A 63 -8.52 -13.99 -3.59
N PHE A 64 -8.28 -14.16 -2.29
CA PHE A 64 -7.12 -14.87 -1.75
C PHE A 64 -7.28 -16.40 -1.76
N MET A 65 -8.48 -16.92 -2.04
CA MET A 65 -8.77 -18.35 -2.09
C MET A 65 -8.45 -18.99 -3.44
N THR A 66 -8.18 -18.18 -4.47
CA THR A 66 -7.77 -18.66 -5.79
C THR A 66 -6.26 -18.96 -5.78
N TRP A 67 -5.84 -20.09 -6.36
CA TRP A 67 -4.49 -20.64 -6.18
C TRP A 67 -3.35 -19.66 -6.52
N GLU A 68 -3.45 -18.96 -7.64
CA GLU A 68 -2.40 -18.04 -8.11
C GLU A 68 -2.30 -16.83 -7.19
N GLN A 69 -3.45 -16.21 -6.90
CA GLN A 69 -3.59 -15.08 -5.99
C GLN A 69 -3.10 -15.42 -4.57
N ASN A 70 -3.39 -16.65 -4.13
CA ASN A 70 -2.94 -17.17 -2.85
C ASN A 70 -1.41 -17.23 -2.78
N VAL A 71 -0.74 -17.77 -3.80
CA VAL A 71 0.73 -17.84 -3.85
C VAL A 71 1.36 -16.45 -3.71
N HIS A 72 0.86 -15.46 -4.46
CA HIS A 72 1.36 -14.08 -4.36
C HIS A 72 1.09 -13.46 -2.98
N ALA A 73 -0.10 -13.68 -2.41
CA ALA A 73 -0.46 -13.19 -1.08
C ALA A 73 0.39 -13.84 0.03
N SER A 74 0.66 -15.14 -0.07
CA SER A 74 1.53 -15.87 0.87
C SER A 74 2.98 -15.37 0.81
N MET A 75 3.51 -15.11 -0.39
CA MET A 75 4.85 -14.53 -0.54
C MET A 75 4.96 -13.18 0.17
N PHE A 76 3.98 -12.31 -0.04
CA PHE A 76 3.89 -11.03 0.66
C PHE A 76 3.73 -11.21 2.19
N CYS A 77 2.81 -12.06 2.66
CA CYS A 77 2.58 -12.23 4.10
C CYS A 77 3.84 -12.77 4.79
N ASN A 78 4.58 -13.69 4.18
CA ASN A 78 5.83 -14.20 4.73
C ASN A 78 6.89 -13.09 4.90
N ALA A 79 7.07 -12.24 3.87
CA ALA A 79 7.99 -11.10 3.95
C ALA A 79 7.55 -10.09 5.03
N TRP A 80 6.26 -9.79 5.10
CA TRP A 80 5.70 -8.88 6.09
C TRP A 80 5.86 -9.40 7.52
N GLN A 81 5.49 -10.66 7.78
CA GLN A 81 5.67 -11.29 9.09
C GLN A 81 7.13 -11.33 9.51
N PHE A 82 8.04 -11.62 8.57
CA PHE A 82 9.48 -11.60 8.85
C PHE A 82 9.92 -10.20 9.30
N LEU A 83 9.55 -9.15 8.56
CA LEU A 83 9.91 -7.77 8.92
C LEU A 83 9.35 -7.36 10.28
N LEU A 84 8.12 -7.73 10.61
CA LEU A 84 7.53 -7.47 11.93
C LEU A 84 8.30 -8.22 13.04
N LYS A 85 8.65 -9.49 12.83
CA LYS A 85 9.39 -10.30 13.81
C LYS A 85 10.80 -9.78 14.08
N THR A 86 11.44 -9.15 13.09
CA THR A 86 12.76 -8.51 13.30
C THR A 86 12.70 -7.24 14.15
N GLY A 87 11.51 -6.63 14.32
CA GLY A 87 11.32 -5.40 15.10
C GLY A 87 11.91 -4.15 14.46
N LEU A 88 12.46 -4.23 13.25
CA LEU A 88 13.11 -3.12 12.54
C LEU A 88 12.11 -2.23 11.79
N CYS A 89 10.89 -2.71 11.55
CA CYS A 89 9.87 -2.02 10.74
C CYS A 89 8.49 -2.21 11.39
N ASN A 90 7.69 -1.15 11.44
CA ASN A 90 6.35 -1.16 12.02
C ASN A 90 5.33 -0.50 11.08
N GLY A 91 4.06 -0.84 11.23
CA GLY A 91 2.96 -0.21 10.49
C GLY A 91 3.14 -0.22 8.97
N VAL A 92 2.89 0.92 8.32
CA VAL A 92 2.98 1.09 6.87
C VAL A 92 4.37 0.84 6.30
N ASP A 93 5.44 1.14 7.04
CA ASP A 93 6.82 0.92 6.59
C ASP A 93 7.10 -0.57 6.38
N ALA A 94 6.56 -1.43 7.25
CA ALA A 94 6.65 -2.87 7.10
C ALA A 94 5.87 -3.35 5.86
N VAL A 95 4.69 -2.76 5.59
CA VAL A 95 3.88 -3.07 4.40
C VAL A 95 4.63 -2.68 3.12
N ILE A 96 5.19 -1.47 3.06
CA ILE A 96 5.93 -0.96 1.91
C ILE A 96 7.15 -1.86 1.60
N LYS A 97 7.96 -2.16 2.62
CA LYS A 97 9.16 -3.00 2.45
C LYS A 97 8.81 -4.43 2.07
N ALA A 98 7.80 -5.03 2.70
CA ALA A 98 7.32 -6.36 2.33
C ALA A 98 6.81 -6.41 0.89
N TYR A 99 6.09 -5.36 0.47
CA TYR A 99 5.57 -5.27 -0.89
C TYR A 99 6.69 -5.10 -1.92
N ARG A 100 7.77 -4.36 -1.60
CA ARG A 100 8.96 -4.29 -2.46
C ARG A 100 9.63 -5.65 -2.62
N LEU A 101 9.82 -6.39 -1.53
CA LEU A 101 10.37 -7.76 -1.60
C LEU A 101 9.47 -8.68 -2.44
N TYR A 102 8.15 -8.53 -2.34
CA TYR A 102 7.20 -9.24 -3.19
C TYR A 102 7.39 -8.90 -4.68
N LEU A 103 7.52 -7.62 -5.03
CA LEU A 103 7.75 -7.19 -6.42
C LEU A 103 9.09 -7.67 -6.98
N GLU A 104 10.11 -7.83 -6.13
CA GLU A 104 11.41 -8.36 -6.53
C GLU A 104 11.37 -9.88 -6.75
N GLN A 105 10.61 -10.62 -5.93
CA GLN A 105 10.52 -12.08 -6.04
C GLN A 105 9.58 -12.54 -7.15
N CYS A 106 8.53 -11.77 -7.45
CA CYS A 106 7.53 -12.15 -8.44
C CYS A 106 7.89 -11.62 -9.83
N PRO A 107 7.76 -12.45 -10.89
CA PRO A 107 7.96 -11.99 -12.27
C PRO A 107 7.05 -10.80 -12.60
N GLN A 108 7.59 -9.81 -13.32
CA GLN A 108 6.76 -8.72 -13.87
C GLN A 108 5.84 -9.29 -14.95
N ALA A 109 4.53 -9.26 -14.70
CA ALA A 109 3.54 -9.49 -15.74
C ALA A 109 3.32 -8.21 -16.58
N GLU A 110 2.88 -8.38 -17.83
CA GLU A 110 2.63 -7.27 -18.76
C GLU A 110 1.57 -6.28 -18.22
N GLU A 111 0.61 -6.76 -17.44
CA GLU A 111 -0.46 -5.95 -16.85
C GLU A 111 -0.12 -5.40 -15.45
N GLY A 112 1.11 -5.65 -14.96
CA GLY A 112 1.55 -5.28 -13.62
C GLY A 112 1.38 -6.40 -12.58
N PRO A 113 1.68 -6.13 -11.30
CA PRO A 113 1.67 -7.16 -10.27
C PRO A 113 0.24 -7.68 -9.99
N LEU A 114 0.09 -9.01 -9.92
CA LEU A 114 -1.20 -9.65 -9.64
C LEU A 114 -1.77 -9.22 -8.28
N LEU A 115 -0.92 -9.13 -7.26
CA LEU A 115 -1.27 -8.56 -5.96
C LEU A 115 -0.93 -7.07 -5.97
N ALA A 116 -1.96 -6.23 -6.05
CA ALA A 116 -1.80 -4.79 -5.90
C ALA A 116 -1.51 -4.39 -4.44
N LEU A 117 -0.72 -3.32 -4.23
CA LEU A 117 -0.33 -2.82 -2.90
C LEU A 117 -1.53 -2.64 -1.97
N THR A 118 -2.60 -2.00 -2.45
CA THR A 118 -3.77 -1.75 -1.60
C THR A 118 -4.46 -3.03 -1.15
N ARG A 119 -4.44 -4.08 -1.98
CA ARG A 119 -4.97 -5.40 -1.59
C ARG A 119 -4.06 -6.08 -0.57
N ALA A 120 -2.74 -5.99 -0.75
CA ALA A 120 -1.77 -6.46 0.23
C ALA A 120 -1.92 -5.75 1.59
N TRP A 121 -2.16 -4.44 1.57
CA TRP A 121 -2.45 -3.66 2.77
C TRP A 121 -3.78 -4.07 3.43
N THR A 122 -4.85 -4.27 2.66
CA THR A 122 -6.13 -4.79 3.21
C THR A 122 -5.94 -6.12 3.93
N PHE A 123 -5.09 -6.99 3.39
CA PHE A 123 -4.74 -8.26 4.02
C PHE A 123 -4.09 -8.05 5.40
N THR A 124 -3.28 -7.00 5.59
CA THR A 124 -2.69 -6.67 6.90
C THR A 124 -3.67 -6.08 7.93
N ILE A 125 -4.76 -5.45 7.47
CA ILE A 125 -5.81 -4.91 8.35
C ILE A 125 -6.81 -5.99 8.75
N GLY A 126 -7.12 -6.89 7.82
CA GLY A 126 -8.16 -7.92 7.97
C GLY A 126 -7.79 -9.09 8.88
N ALA A 127 -6.56 -9.17 9.41
CA ALA A 127 -6.10 -10.23 10.30
C ALA A 127 -6.40 -11.66 9.77
N VAL A 128 -6.06 -11.94 8.50
CA VAL A 128 -6.07 -13.30 7.93
C VAL A 128 -4.65 -13.93 7.91
N CYS A 129 -3.68 -13.25 8.54
CA CYS A 129 -2.49 -13.87 9.10
C CYS A 129 -2.60 -13.72 10.63
#